data_AF-A0A923TJK8-F1
#
_entry.id   AF-A0A923TJK8-F1
#
_cell.length_a   1.000
_cell.length_b   1.000
_cell.length_c   1.000
_cell.angle_alpha   90.00
_cell.angle_beta   90.00
_cell.angle_gamma   90.00
#
_symmetry.space_group_name_H-M   'P 1'
#
loop_
_entity.id
_entity.type
_entity.pdbx_description
1 polymer ?
#
loop_
_entity_poly.entity_id
_entity_poly.type
_entity_poly.pdbx_seq_one_letter_code
_entity_poly.pdbx_strand_id
1 'polypeptide(L)'
;MGCRPDAAALEIDRLVQTGDRVVDVVPLVLLASRDARAGVDVQPMGAVRFARPFGPHPHLIEAAAARIEAVVPRERWSRTAVLLVGETGTDPQANAEVAKAARLLQEGRSLGTVETAFCSGAEPAVPQGLDRAHRLGHDTVVVLAWTLFAGPDTERIAEQARGWAADRPDMTVTLADPIGPGPELAGVVLERWGELHTGDLRTNCDTCHYRAHGR
;
A
#
# COMPACT_ATOMS: atom_id res chain seq x y z
N MET A 1 -2.05 -7.20 -15.03
CA MET A 1 -2.68 -8.51 -15.26
C MET A 1 -3.41 -8.86 -13.96
N GLY A 2 -4.58 -8.27 -13.74
CA GLY A 2 -5.36 -8.49 -12.51
C GLY A 2 -6.08 -9.82 -12.61
N CYS A 3 -5.97 -10.68 -11.59
CA CYS A 3 -6.86 -11.82 -11.45
C CYS A 3 -8.29 -11.28 -11.47
N ARG A 4 -9.11 -11.73 -12.43
CA ARG A 4 -10.52 -11.36 -12.41
C ARG A 4 -11.12 -11.89 -11.08
N PRO A 5 -11.94 -11.11 -10.37
CA PRO A 5 -12.46 -11.50 -9.06
C PRO A 5 -13.24 -12.82 -9.08
N ASP A 6 -13.75 -13.22 -10.25
CA ASP A 6 -14.41 -14.52 -10.49
C ASP A 6 -13.46 -15.72 -10.35
N ALA A 7 -12.21 -15.63 -10.82
CA ALA A 7 -11.26 -16.74 -10.86
C ALA A 7 -10.73 -17.14 -9.47
N ALA A 8 -10.51 -16.16 -8.59
CA ALA A 8 -10.10 -16.44 -7.20
C ALA A 8 -11.24 -17.10 -6.41
N ALA A 9 -12.47 -16.61 -6.58
CA ALA A 9 -13.66 -17.20 -5.98
C ALA A 9 -13.86 -18.65 -6.46
N LEU A 10 -13.74 -18.89 -7.76
CA LEU A 10 -13.87 -20.22 -8.37
C LEU A 10 -12.82 -21.22 -7.86
N GLU A 11 -11.56 -20.81 -7.67
CA GLU A 11 -10.54 -21.72 -7.13
C GLU A 11 -10.75 -21.98 -5.64
N ILE A 12 -11.19 -20.98 -4.86
CA ILE A 12 -11.56 -21.17 -3.46
C ILE A 12 -12.73 -22.16 -3.35
N ASP A 13 -13.78 -21.98 -4.14
CA ASP A 13 -14.92 -22.90 -4.20
C ASP A 13 -14.48 -24.32 -4.59
N ARG A 14 -13.59 -24.44 -5.58
CA ARG A 14 -13.02 -25.73 -5.99
C ARG A 14 -12.26 -26.41 -4.84
N LEU A 15 -11.43 -25.67 -4.11
CA LEU A 15 -10.66 -26.19 -2.98
C LEU A 15 -11.57 -26.64 -1.84
N VAL A 16 -12.62 -25.87 -1.53
CA VAL A 16 -13.62 -26.20 -0.50
C VAL A 16 -14.45 -27.43 -0.88
N GLN A 17 -14.86 -27.57 -2.15
CA GLN A 17 -15.65 -28.70 -2.64
C GLN A 17 -14.93 -30.05 -2.57
N THR A 18 -13.60 -30.08 -2.39
CA THR A 18 -12.85 -31.33 -2.22
C THR A 18 -12.98 -31.98 -0.82
N GLY A 19 -13.72 -31.37 0.12
CA GLY A 19 -14.10 -31.94 1.43
C GLY A 19 -13.14 -31.63 2.59
N ASP A 20 -13.68 -31.52 3.82
CA ASP A 20 -13.05 -31.37 5.16
C ASP A 20 -11.77 -30.50 5.30
N ARG A 21 -11.56 -29.54 4.41
CA ARG A 21 -10.37 -28.66 4.42
C ARG A 21 -10.76 -27.24 4.81
N VAL A 22 -10.05 -26.71 5.80
CA VAL A 22 -10.04 -25.27 6.05
C VAL A 22 -9.13 -24.63 4.99
N VAL A 23 -9.60 -23.58 4.33
CA VAL A 23 -8.79 -22.83 3.34
C VAL A 23 -8.39 -21.50 3.95
N ASP A 24 -7.08 -21.27 4.08
CA ASP A 24 -6.53 -20.00 4.51
C ASP A 24 -6.23 -19.12 3.29
N VAL A 25 -6.76 -17.90 3.31
CA VAL A 25 -6.60 -16.92 2.24
C VAL A 25 -5.82 -15.73 2.79
N VAL A 26 -4.63 -15.49 2.21
CA VAL A 26 -3.83 -14.30 2.49
C VAL A 26 -3.89 -13.37 1.29
N PRO A 27 -4.71 -12.31 1.35
CA PRO A 27 -4.84 -11.40 0.22
C PRO A 27 -3.56 -10.55 0.08
N LEU A 28 -2.99 -10.50 -1.13
CA LEU A 28 -1.86 -9.63 -1.45
C LEU A 28 -2.34 -8.19 -1.64
N VAL A 29 -2.77 -7.56 -0.56
CA VAL A 29 -3.31 -6.21 -0.55
C VAL A 29 -2.71 -5.41 0.61
N LEU A 30 -2.28 -4.19 0.31
CA LEU A 30 -1.77 -3.27 1.33
C LEU A 30 -2.91 -2.74 2.18
N LEU A 31 -3.94 -2.19 1.54
CA LEU A 31 -4.91 -1.36 2.20
C LEU A 31 -6.17 -2.15 2.53
N ALA A 32 -6.71 -1.91 3.73
CA ALA A 32 -8.06 -2.33 4.03
C ALA A 32 -9.05 -1.46 3.24
N SER A 33 -9.56 -1.98 2.13
CA SER A 33 -10.68 -1.39 1.40
C SER A 33 -11.92 -2.27 1.51
N ARG A 34 -13.11 -1.68 1.31
CA ARG A 34 -14.36 -2.46 1.13
C ARG A 34 -14.21 -3.55 0.08
N ASP A 35 -13.42 -3.30 -0.95
CA ASP A 35 -13.20 -4.22 -2.07
C ASP A 35 -12.16 -5.30 -1.77
N ALA A 36 -11.35 -5.18 -0.71
CA ALA A 36 -10.36 -6.19 -0.33
C ALA A 36 -11.01 -7.53 0.13
N ARG A 37 -12.34 -7.54 0.33
CA ARG A 37 -13.18 -8.75 0.43
C ARG A 37 -14.12 -8.96 -0.76
N ALA A 38 -14.29 -7.96 -1.63
CA ALA A 38 -15.21 -8.05 -2.76
C ALA A 38 -14.69 -9.08 -3.77
N GLY A 39 -15.45 -10.15 -3.93
CA GLY A 39 -15.07 -11.33 -4.71
C GLY A 39 -14.88 -12.59 -3.89
N VAL A 40 -14.74 -12.49 -2.56
CA VAL A 40 -14.65 -13.67 -1.68
C VAL A 40 -15.75 -13.71 -0.61
N ASP A 41 -16.77 -12.88 -0.75
CA ASP A 41 -18.05 -12.96 -0.03
C ASP A 41 -18.91 -14.17 -0.47
N VAL A 42 -18.28 -15.15 -1.11
CA VAL A 42 -18.82 -16.50 -1.24
C VAL A 42 -18.92 -17.06 0.16
N GLN A 43 -20.15 -17.33 0.63
CA GLN A 43 -20.43 -18.18 1.77
C GLN A 43 -20.04 -19.60 1.36
N PRO A 44 -18.81 -20.06 1.63
CA PRO A 44 -18.37 -21.36 1.17
C PRO A 44 -19.12 -22.39 2.00
N MET A 45 -19.50 -23.52 1.42
CA MET A 45 -20.06 -24.65 2.18
C MET A 45 -19.02 -25.33 3.12
N GLY A 46 -17.93 -24.63 3.47
CA GLY A 46 -16.82 -25.06 4.32
C GLY A 46 -16.11 -23.87 5.01
N ALA A 47 -15.10 -24.14 5.83
CA ALA A 47 -14.43 -23.12 6.64
C ALA A 47 -13.33 -22.39 5.85
N VAL A 48 -13.53 -21.11 5.53
CA VAL A 48 -12.49 -20.25 4.94
C VAL A 48 -12.06 -19.20 5.97
N ARG A 49 -10.75 -19.00 6.13
CA ARG A 49 -10.18 -17.97 7.00
C ARG A 49 -9.46 -16.92 6.16
N PHE A 50 -9.74 -15.65 6.42
CA PHE A 50 -9.12 -14.53 5.73
C PHE A 50 -8.12 -13.84 6.64
N ALA A 51 -6.87 -13.78 6.20
CA ALA A 51 -5.92 -12.90 6.82
C ALA A 51 -6.32 -11.44 6.54
N ARG A 52 -5.93 -10.57 7.45
CA ARG A 52 -6.10 -9.13 7.29
C ARG A 52 -5.16 -8.59 6.19
N PRO A 53 -5.46 -7.40 5.63
CA PRO A 53 -4.54 -6.64 4.79
C PRO A 53 -3.22 -6.36 5.52
N PHE A 54 -2.17 -6.15 4.73
CA PHE A 54 -0.82 -5.96 5.26
C PHE A 54 -0.66 -4.65 6.03
N GLY A 55 -1.35 -3.59 5.59
CA GLY A 55 -1.23 -2.25 6.12
C GLY A 55 0.21 -1.71 6.04
N PRO A 56 0.53 -0.66 6.82
CA PRO A 56 1.89 -0.13 6.93
C PRO A 56 2.77 -0.99 7.84
N HIS A 57 2.97 -2.25 7.43
CA HIS A 57 3.81 -3.20 8.14
C HIS A 57 5.28 -2.74 8.18
N PRO A 58 6.02 -2.89 9.29
CA PRO A 58 7.41 -2.45 9.39
C PRO A 58 8.30 -2.92 8.23
N HIS A 59 8.21 -4.20 7.83
CA HIS A 59 8.97 -4.72 6.69
C HIS A 59 8.64 -4.01 5.36
N LEU A 60 7.40 -3.56 5.16
CA LEU A 60 7.01 -2.84 3.94
C LEU A 60 7.45 -1.38 3.99
N ILE A 61 7.51 -0.79 5.18
CA ILE A 61 8.09 0.54 5.36
C ILE A 61 9.60 0.50 5.08
N GLU A 62 10.32 -0.54 5.54
CA GLU A 62 11.73 -0.74 5.18
C GLU A 62 11.92 -0.97 3.68
N ALA A 63 11.04 -1.76 3.05
CA ALA A 63 11.07 -1.94 1.61
C ALA A 63 10.89 -0.60 0.88
N ALA A 64 9.94 0.24 1.28
CA ALA A 64 9.77 1.58 0.72
C ALA A 64 11.00 2.47 0.92
N ALA A 65 11.62 2.43 2.10
CA ALA A 65 12.85 3.15 2.37
C ALA A 65 13.99 2.70 1.44
N ALA A 66 14.12 1.39 1.19
CA ALA A 66 15.08 0.86 0.22
C ALA A 66 14.79 1.31 -1.22
N ARG A 67 13.52 1.43 -1.62
CA ARG A 67 13.14 1.99 -2.94
C ARG A 67 13.53 3.45 -3.08
N ILE A 68 13.41 4.24 -2.01
CA ILE A 68 13.86 5.63 -1.98
C ILE A 68 15.39 5.71 -2.06
N GLU A 69 16.09 4.87 -1.29
CA GLU A 69 17.56 4.82 -1.27
C GLU A 69 18.16 4.48 -2.64
N ALA A 70 17.48 3.61 -3.39
CA ALA A 70 17.90 3.21 -4.74
C ALA A 70 17.91 4.38 -5.74
N VAL A 71 17.15 5.45 -5.49
CA VAL A 71 17.06 6.61 -6.39
C VAL A 71 17.66 7.89 -5.82
N VAL A 72 17.75 7.99 -4.48
CA VAL A 72 18.38 9.10 -3.78
C VAL A 72 19.21 8.57 -2.61
N PRO A 73 20.54 8.86 -2.57
CA PRO A 73 21.41 8.34 -1.54
C PRO A 73 21.09 8.96 -0.17
N ARG A 74 21.34 8.20 0.92
CA ARG A 74 20.95 8.58 2.29
C ARG A 74 21.50 9.92 2.75
N GLU A 75 22.65 10.34 2.27
CA GLU A 75 23.27 11.62 2.62
C GLU A 75 22.43 12.83 2.17
N ARG A 76 21.51 12.62 1.21
CA ARG A 76 20.60 13.67 0.71
C ARG A 76 19.22 13.65 1.36
N TRP A 77 18.88 12.60 2.13
CA TRP A 77 17.54 12.39 2.65
C TRP A 77 16.99 13.57 3.45
N SER A 78 17.83 14.25 4.25
CA SER A 78 17.42 15.41 5.05
C SER A 78 16.98 16.63 4.24
N ARG A 79 17.30 16.66 2.94
CA ARG A 79 16.87 17.71 2.00
C ARG A 79 15.79 17.22 1.04
N THR A 80 15.56 15.91 0.96
CA THR A 80 14.63 15.28 0.03
C THR A 80 13.26 15.13 0.68
N ALA A 81 12.24 15.64 -0.01
CA ALA A 81 10.86 15.29 0.31
C ALA A 81 10.51 13.95 -0.35
N VAL A 82 9.61 13.20 0.28
CA VAL A 82 8.96 12.05 -0.33
C VAL A 82 7.50 12.39 -0.53
N LEU A 83 6.98 12.12 -1.72
CA LEU A 83 5.55 12.12 -1.98
C LEU A 83 5.07 10.67 -2.04
N LEU A 84 4.41 10.22 -0.97
CA LEU A 84 3.83 8.89 -0.89
C LEU A 84 2.42 8.90 -1.50
N VAL A 85 2.21 8.14 -2.56
CA VAL A 85 0.99 8.22 -3.38
C VAL A 85 0.13 6.98 -3.25
N GLY A 86 -1.11 7.13 -2.80
CA GLY A 86 -2.13 6.07 -2.84
C GLY A 86 -2.78 5.94 -4.22
N GLU A 87 -3.18 4.72 -4.60
CA GLU A 87 -3.75 4.41 -5.93
C GLU A 87 -5.16 5.01 -6.15
N THR A 88 -6.12 4.71 -5.26
CA THR A 88 -7.49 5.20 -5.37
C THR A 88 -8.01 5.65 -4.02
N GLY A 89 -8.48 6.89 -3.97
CA GLY A 89 -8.83 7.60 -2.74
C GLY A 89 -10.29 7.51 -2.29
N THR A 90 -11.09 6.61 -2.84
CA THR A 90 -12.54 6.57 -2.56
C THR A 90 -12.89 5.94 -1.20
N ASP A 91 -11.96 5.19 -0.59
CA ASP A 91 -12.12 4.59 0.74
C ASP A 91 -11.35 5.40 1.81
N PRO A 92 -12.02 6.09 2.74
CA PRO A 92 -11.36 6.86 3.79
C PRO A 92 -10.43 6.03 4.68
N GLN A 93 -10.71 4.74 4.87
CA GLN A 93 -9.86 3.86 5.67
C GLN A 93 -8.55 3.56 4.95
N ALA A 94 -8.62 3.30 3.64
CA ALA A 94 -7.44 3.13 2.81
C ALA A 94 -6.58 4.41 2.77
N ASN A 95 -7.22 5.58 2.68
CA ASN A 95 -6.53 6.87 2.72
C ASN A 95 -5.81 7.12 4.05
N ALA A 96 -6.48 6.79 5.17
CA ALA A 96 -5.89 6.90 6.50
C ALA A 96 -4.66 5.99 6.66
N GLU A 97 -4.67 4.81 6.03
CA GLU A 97 -3.50 3.92 6.02
C GLU A 97 -2.33 4.47 5.21
N VAL A 98 -2.57 5.16 4.08
CA VAL A 98 -1.51 5.89 3.35
C VAL A 98 -0.91 7.00 4.22
N ALA A 99 -1.74 7.77 4.92
CA ALA A 99 -1.26 8.80 5.85
C ALA A 99 -0.44 8.21 7.01
N LYS A 100 -0.89 7.06 7.54
CA LYS A 100 -0.15 6.33 8.57
C LYS A 100 1.19 5.81 8.03
N ALA A 101 1.22 5.26 6.83
CA ALA A 101 2.45 4.79 6.18
C ALA A 101 3.43 5.94 5.97
N ALA A 102 2.97 7.10 5.50
CA ALA A 102 3.79 8.29 5.33
C ALA A 102 4.42 8.73 6.64
N ARG A 103 3.64 8.77 7.73
CA ARG A 103 4.17 9.11 9.05
C ARG A 103 5.24 8.12 9.50
N LEU A 104 4.95 6.82 9.42
CA LEU A 104 5.89 5.77 9.84
C LEU A 104 7.16 5.73 9.00
N LEU A 105 7.07 6.08 7.71
CA LEU A 105 8.21 6.18 6.81
C LEU A 105 9.13 7.35 7.20
N GLN A 106 8.54 8.50 7.54
CA GLN A 106 9.29 9.68 7.99
C GLN A 106 10.02 9.44 9.32
N GLU A 107 9.35 8.78 10.28
CA GLU A 107 9.89 8.54 11.60
C GLU A 107 11.18 7.70 11.53
N GLY A 108 12.25 8.23 12.14
CA GLY A 108 13.53 7.53 12.25
C GLY A 108 14.39 7.48 10.97
N ARG A 109 13.98 8.11 9.85
CA ARG A 109 14.71 8.02 8.57
C ARG A 109 15.32 9.33 8.06
N SER A 110 15.37 10.40 8.85
CA SER A 110 15.99 11.68 8.45
C SER A 110 15.54 12.25 7.09
N LEU A 111 14.39 11.83 6.58
CA LEU A 111 13.79 12.40 5.38
C LEU A 111 13.35 13.83 5.69
N GLY A 112 13.48 14.76 4.74
CA GLY A 112 13.11 16.15 4.92
C GLY A 112 11.63 16.30 5.30
N THR A 113 10.75 15.70 4.50
CA THR A 113 9.33 15.53 4.82
C THR A 113 8.77 14.33 4.04
N VAL A 114 7.63 13.79 4.49
CA VAL A 114 6.85 12.81 3.72
C VAL A 114 5.43 13.34 3.59
N GLU A 115 5.10 13.85 2.40
CA GLU A 115 3.75 14.27 2.04
C GLU A 115 2.95 13.10 1.45
N THR A 116 1.63 13.18 1.53
CA THR A 116 0.71 12.20 0.95
C THR A 116 -0.01 12.80 -0.24
N ALA A 117 -0.25 12.01 -1.27
CA ALA A 117 -1.19 12.34 -2.35
C ALA A 117 -1.93 11.09 -2.84
N PHE A 118 -2.89 11.29 -3.74
CA PHE A 118 -3.66 10.21 -4.34
C PHE A 118 -3.66 10.35 -5.87
N CYS A 119 -3.55 9.23 -6.56
CA CYS A 119 -3.58 9.20 -8.03
C CYS A 119 -4.96 9.59 -8.57
N SER A 120 -6.03 9.21 -7.87
CA SER A 120 -7.42 9.61 -8.16
C SER A 120 -8.33 9.44 -6.93
N GLY A 121 -9.52 10.06 -6.94
CA GLY A 121 -10.60 9.78 -5.99
C GLY A 121 -10.50 10.43 -4.59
N ALA A 122 -9.33 10.95 -4.21
CA ALA A 122 -9.16 11.80 -3.03
C ALA A 122 -8.16 12.92 -3.30
N GLU A 123 -8.18 13.89 -2.39
CA GLU A 123 -7.23 15.00 -2.37
C GLU A 123 -6.21 14.81 -1.22
N PRO A 124 -4.98 15.31 -1.37
CA PRO A 124 -4.49 16.05 -2.53
C PRO A 124 -4.12 15.16 -3.71
N ALA A 125 -4.36 15.62 -4.94
CA ALA A 125 -3.83 15.00 -6.15
C ALA A 125 -2.29 15.08 -6.21
N VAL A 126 -1.63 14.27 -7.05
CA VAL A 126 -0.16 14.23 -7.17
C VAL A 126 0.46 15.63 -7.41
N PRO A 127 -0.02 16.46 -8.36
CA PRO A 127 0.51 17.80 -8.57
C PRO A 127 0.42 18.70 -7.32
N GLN A 128 -0.67 18.58 -6.57
CA GLN A 128 -0.88 19.37 -5.36
C GLN A 128 0.03 18.91 -4.21
N GLY A 129 0.30 17.61 -4.12
CA GLY A 129 1.29 17.04 -3.19
C GLY A 129 2.70 17.54 -3.50
N LEU A 130 3.07 17.61 -4.78
CA LEU A 130 4.34 18.20 -5.23
C LEU A 130 4.40 19.70 -4.90
N ASP A 131 3.33 20.46 -5.14
CA ASP A 131 3.27 21.86 -4.76
C ASP A 131 3.41 22.06 -3.23
N ARG A 132 2.87 21.14 -2.41
CA ARG A 132 3.05 21.17 -0.94
C ARG A 132 4.52 20.96 -0.57
N ALA A 133 5.18 19.96 -1.13
CA ALA A 133 6.60 19.70 -0.90
C ALA A 133 7.46 20.91 -1.30
N HIS A 134 7.17 21.52 -2.46
CA HIS A 134 7.86 22.72 -2.92
C HIS A 134 7.65 23.92 -1.96
N ARG A 135 6.42 24.18 -1.51
CA ARG A 135 6.13 25.24 -0.53
C ARG A 135 6.79 25.03 0.83
N LEU A 136 7.10 23.79 1.19
CA LEU A 136 7.88 23.47 2.39
C LEU A 136 9.39 23.68 2.20
N GLY A 137 9.84 24.12 1.02
CA GLY A 137 11.23 24.46 0.72
C GLY A 137 12.06 23.28 0.19
N HIS A 138 11.41 22.21 -0.29
CA HIS A 138 12.11 21.09 -0.90
C HIS A 138 12.17 21.24 -2.42
N ASP A 139 13.39 21.28 -2.95
CA ASP A 139 13.70 21.30 -4.39
C ASP A 139 13.82 19.88 -4.99
N THR A 140 13.94 18.87 -4.13
CA THR A 140 14.14 17.47 -4.51
C THR A 140 13.02 16.62 -3.92
N VAL A 141 12.26 15.95 -4.78
CA VAL A 141 11.12 15.10 -4.38
C VAL A 141 11.24 13.71 -4.99
N VAL A 142 11.15 12.68 -4.15
CA VAL A 142 10.96 11.29 -4.59
C VAL A 142 9.48 10.95 -4.53
N VAL A 143 8.89 10.56 -5.65
CA VAL A 143 7.51 10.09 -5.72
C VAL A 143 7.52 8.57 -5.63
N LEU A 144 6.81 8.02 -4.65
CA LEU A 144 6.70 6.58 -4.44
C LEU A 144 5.22 6.19 -4.39
N ALA A 145 4.81 5.27 -5.28
CA ALA A 145 3.48 4.68 -5.22
C ALA A 145 3.41 3.66 -4.09
N TRP A 146 2.49 3.85 -3.15
CA TRP A 146 2.25 2.93 -2.02
C TRP A 146 1.42 1.73 -2.48
N THR A 147 2.07 0.88 -3.28
CA THR A 147 1.50 -0.35 -3.87
C THR A 147 2.52 -1.48 -3.88
N LEU A 148 2.04 -2.72 -3.94
CA LEU A 148 2.91 -3.90 -3.99
C LEU A 148 3.58 -4.06 -5.35
N PHE A 149 2.89 -3.75 -6.44
CA PHE A 149 3.36 -4.08 -7.78
C PHE A 149 3.05 -2.94 -8.75
N ALA A 150 3.88 -2.82 -9.80
CA ALA A 150 3.63 -1.86 -10.86
C ALA A 150 2.35 -2.19 -11.64
N GLY A 151 1.65 -1.15 -12.08
CA GLY A 151 0.38 -1.29 -12.79
C GLY A 151 -0.06 0.02 -13.46
N PRO A 152 -1.30 0.09 -13.97
CA PRO A 152 -1.82 1.28 -14.63
C PRO A 152 -1.76 2.54 -13.75
N ASP A 153 -1.98 2.39 -12.45
CA ASP A 153 -1.97 3.52 -11.52
C ASP A 153 -0.56 4.06 -11.27
N THR A 154 0.47 3.20 -11.27
CA THR A 154 1.87 3.67 -11.16
C THR A 154 2.29 4.48 -12.39
N GLU A 155 1.84 4.11 -13.59
CA GLU A 155 2.10 4.91 -14.80
C GLU A 155 1.37 6.25 -14.73
N ARG A 156 0.09 6.26 -14.31
CA ARG A 156 -0.66 7.50 -14.16
C ARG A 156 -0.03 8.46 -13.14
N ILE A 157 0.50 7.93 -12.04
CA ILE A 157 1.26 8.72 -11.05
C ILE A 157 2.51 9.33 -11.71
N ALA A 158 3.23 8.52 -12.49
CA ALA A 158 4.41 8.97 -13.21
C ALA A 158 4.09 10.08 -14.21
N GLU A 159 3.01 9.95 -14.98
CA GLU A 159 2.51 10.97 -15.91
C GLU A 159 2.16 12.27 -15.18
N GLN A 160 1.42 12.22 -14.07
CA GLN A 160 1.06 13.40 -13.29
C GLN A 160 2.30 14.10 -12.72
N ALA A 161 3.26 13.34 -12.20
CA ALA A 161 4.50 13.88 -11.64
C ALA A 161 5.38 14.52 -12.71
N ARG A 162 5.58 13.85 -13.86
CA ARG A 162 6.33 14.38 -15.00
C ARG A 162 5.66 15.63 -15.57
N GLY A 163 4.34 15.63 -15.69
CA GLY A 163 3.56 16.79 -16.17
C GLY A 163 3.72 18.01 -15.26
N TRP A 164 3.69 17.81 -13.94
CA TRP A 164 3.95 18.90 -12.99
C TRP A 164 5.38 19.44 -13.06
N ALA A 165 6.37 18.55 -13.25
CA ALA A 165 7.79 18.91 -13.30
C ALA A 165 8.20 19.59 -14.63
N ALA A 166 7.45 19.40 -15.72
CA ALA A 166 7.80 19.90 -17.06
C ALA A 166 8.06 21.41 -17.11
N ASP A 167 7.30 22.20 -16.33
CA ASP A 167 7.40 23.66 -16.28
C ASP A 167 8.20 24.18 -15.07
N ARG A 168 8.89 23.30 -14.33
CA ARG A 168 9.61 23.61 -13.07
C ARG A 168 11.04 23.10 -13.10
N PRO A 169 11.95 23.79 -13.82
CA PRO A 169 13.33 23.34 -13.99
C PRO A 169 14.17 23.38 -12.70
N ASP A 170 13.69 24.11 -11.69
CA ASP A 170 14.26 24.16 -10.33
C ASP A 170 13.91 22.94 -9.49
N MET A 171 12.97 22.10 -9.94
CA MET A 171 12.50 20.93 -9.22
C MET A 171 13.12 19.64 -9.77
N THR A 172 13.76 18.88 -8.89
CA THR A 172 14.20 17.52 -9.16
C THR A 172 13.13 16.54 -8.68
N VAL A 173 12.33 16.00 -9.61
CA VAL A 173 11.31 14.98 -9.30
C VAL A 173 11.76 13.62 -9.83
N THR A 174 11.91 12.65 -8.93
CA THR A 174 12.35 11.28 -9.27
C THR A 174 11.30 10.27 -8.85
N LEU A 175 11.06 9.27 -9.70
CA LEU A 175 10.12 8.18 -9.42
C LEU A 175 10.88 7.01 -8.80
N ALA A 176 10.43 6.53 -7.65
CA ALA A 176 10.90 5.28 -7.07
C ALA A 176 10.02 4.10 -7.52
N ASP A 177 10.61 2.91 -7.57
CA ASP A 177 9.86 1.68 -7.78
C ASP A 177 8.82 1.46 -6.65
N PRO A 178 7.70 0.79 -6.92
CA PRO A 178 6.80 0.33 -5.86
C PRO A 178 7.49 -0.69 -4.95
N ILE A 179 6.82 -1.10 -3.87
CA ILE A 179 7.38 -2.03 -2.85
C ILE A 179 8.02 -3.26 -3.51
N GLY A 180 7.30 -3.86 -4.47
CA GLY A 180 7.78 -4.97 -5.28
C GLY A 180 7.83 -6.30 -4.53
N PRO A 181 8.14 -7.40 -5.24
CA PRO A 181 8.45 -8.67 -4.61
C PRO A 181 9.79 -8.58 -3.86
N GLY A 182 9.87 -9.24 -2.71
CA GLY A 182 11.07 -9.27 -1.89
C GLY A 182 10.91 -10.12 -0.63
N PRO A 183 12.01 -10.43 0.07
CA PRO A 183 11.97 -11.16 1.34
C PRO A 183 11.12 -10.45 2.40
N GLU A 184 11.05 -9.12 2.36
CA GLU A 184 10.20 -8.30 3.23
C GLU A 184 8.72 -8.64 3.04
N LEU A 185 8.25 -8.65 1.79
CA LEU A 185 6.87 -8.99 1.44
C LEU A 185 6.55 -10.45 1.79
N ALA A 186 7.47 -11.37 1.48
CA ALA A 186 7.31 -12.78 1.82
C ALA A 186 7.18 -12.99 3.34
N GLY A 187 7.97 -12.28 4.13
CA GLY A 187 7.87 -12.28 5.60
C GLY A 187 6.48 -11.85 6.07
N VAL A 188 5.94 -10.76 5.50
CA VAL A 188 4.57 -10.30 5.85
C VAL A 188 3.51 -11.33 5.47
N VAL A 189 3.62 -11.97 4.31
CA VAL A 189 2.68 -13.03 3.89
C VAL A 189 2.67 -14.18 4.90
N LEU A 190 3.84 -14.64 5.32
CA LEU A 190 3.99 -15.73 6.29
C LEU A 190 3.47 -15.33 7.68
N GLU A 191 3.70 -14.09 8.11
CA GLU A 191 3.16 -13.57 9.37
C GLU A 191 1.62 -13.57 9.35
N ARG A 192 1.02 -13.03 8.28
CA ARG A 192 -0.44 -12.94 8.12
C ARG A 192 -1.10 -14.32 8.05
N TRP A 193 -0.42 -15.28 7.43
CA TRP A 193 -0.83 -16.68 7.44
C TRP A 193 -0.76 -17.30 8.86
N GLY A 194 0.30 -17.01 9.63
CA GLY A 194 0.45 -17.47 11.01
C GLY A 194 -0.61 -16.93 11.97
N GLU A 195 -1.05 -15.68 11.77
CA GLU A 195 -2.13 -15.06 12.55
C GLU A 195 -3.45 -15.84 12.48
N LEU A 196 -3.75 -16.46 11.33
CA LEU A 196 -4.96 -17.27 11.14
C LEU A 196 -5.01 -18.51 12.05
N HIS A 197 -3.85 -19.00 12.50
CA HIS A 197 -3.72 -20.21 13.30
C HIS A 197 -3.62 -19.93 14.79
N THR A 198 -3.14 -18.74 15.16
CA THR A 198 -2.97 -18.33 16.55
C THR A 198 -4.20 -17.61 17.11
N GLY A 199 -5.12 -17.18 16.24
CA GLY A 199 -6.30 -16.40 16.63
C GLY A 199 -5.96 -14.95 17.01
N ASP A 200 -4.72 -14.52 16.80
CA ASP A 200 -4.21 -13.22 17.23
C ASP A 200 -4.38 -12.16 16.13
N LEU A 201 -5.63 -11.89 15.76
CA LEU A 201 -5.96 -10.85 14.76
C LEU A 201 -5.96 -9.46 15.41
N ARG A 202 -4.76 -8.87 15.55
CA ARG A 202 -4.58 -7.55 16.20
C ARG A 202 -4.82 -6.36 15.26
N THR A 203 -6.06 -6.04 14.96
CA THR A 203 -6.41 -4.81 14.22
C THR A 203 -6.45 -3.59 15.15
N ASN A 204 -5.78 -2.51 14.75
CA ASN A 204 -5.70 -1.26 15.54
C ASN A 204 -6.91 -0.33 15.31
N CYS A 205 -7.85 -0.71 14.46
CA CYS A 205 -9.00 0.10 14.10
C CYS A 205 -10.29 -0.61 14.56
N ASP A 206 -11.10 0.09 15.36
CA ASP A 206 -12.37 -0.45 15.89
C ASP A 206 -13.44 -0.65 14.81
N THR A 207 -13.34 0.08 13.70
CA THR A 207 -14.25 -0.02 12.54
C THR A 207 -13.74 -0.97 11.47
N CYS A 208 -12.62 -1.67 11.68
CA CYS A 208 -12.05 -2.55 10.68
C CYS A 208 -12.96 -3.75 10.39
N HIS A 209 -13.39 -3.93 9.14
CA HIS A 209 -14.20 -5.08 8.72
C HIS A 209 -13.50 -6.44 8.93
N TYR A 210 -12.16 -6.43 9.06
CA TYR A 210 -11.36 -7.62 9.39
C TYR A 210 -11.32 -7.95 10.88
N ARG A 211 -11.81 -7.05 11.74
CA ARG A 211 -12.05 -7.38 13.13
C ARG A 211 -13.25 -8.33 13.16
N ALA A 212 -12.98 -9.63 13.24
CA ALA A 212 -13.99 -10.57 13.66
C ALA A 212 -14.57 -10.01 14.97
N HIS A 213 -15.89 -9.81 15.04
CA HIS A 213 -16.52 -9.52 16.32
C HIS A 213 -16.21 -10.70 17.22
N GLY A 214 -15.16 -10.56 18.03
CA GLY A 214 -14.75 -11.55 19.00
C GLY A 214 -15.85 -11.66 20.04
N ARG A 215 -16.75 -12.62 19.81
CA ARG A 215 -17.44 -13.44 20.81
C ARG A 215 -17.76 -14.78 20.17
#